data_AF-A0A938VDI1-F1
#
_entry.id   AF-A0A938VDI1-F1
#
_cell.length_a   1.000
_cell.length_b   1.000
_cell.length_c   1.000
_cell.angle_alpha   90.00
_cell.angle_beta   90.00
_cell.angle_gamma   90.00
#
_symmetry.space_group_name_H-M   'P 1'
#
loop_
_entity.id
_entity.type
_entity.pdbx_description
1 polymer ?
#
loop_
_entity_poly.entity_id
_entity_poly.type
_entity_poly.pdbx_seq_one_letter_code
_entity_poly.pdbx_strand_id
1 'polypeptide(L)'
;MFAFLLACAAEERVRGVVIDVTSSGVLVTEEIALRTSDGAVMRFIVGGEAQRSAHAPSPGHLRSHMVDGTLVHVTFRRESGSLVALRIEDEP
;
A
#
# COMPACT_ATOMS: atom_id res chain seq x y z
N MET A 1 -8.34 -29.43 24.89
CA MET A 1 -7.28 -29.23 23.89
C MET A 1 -7.70 -28.03 23.04
N PHE A 2 -7.21 -26.83 23.35
CA PHE A 2 -7.50 -25.62 22.60
C PHE A 2 -6.56 -25.57 21.38
N ALA A 3 -7.11 -25.75 20.18
CA ALA A 3 -6.38 -25.54 18.95
C ALA A 3 -6.35 -24.03 18.65
N PHE A 4 -5.18 -23.40 18.81
CA PHE A 4 -4.90 -22.07 18.27
C PHE A 4 -4.66 -22.23 16.76
N LEU A 5 -5.67 -21.90 15.94
CA LEU A 5 -5.47 -21.70 14.51
C LEU A 5 -4.73 -20.37 14.32
N LEU A 6 -3.41 -20.44 14.16
CA LEU A 6 -2.59 -19.34 13.64
C LEU A 6 -3.01 -19.09 12.19
N ALA A 7 -3.95 -18.18 11.98
CA ALA A 7 -4.19 -17.61 10.67
C ALA A 7 -3.01 -16.68 10.34
N CYS A 8 -1.97 -17.20 9.68
CA CYS A 8 -1.07 -16.34 8.91
C CYS A 8 -1.92 -15.67 7.83
N ALA A 9 -2.28 -14.40 8.03
CA ALA A 9 -2.97 -13.65 6.99
C ALA A 9 -2.03 -13.55 5.76
N ALA A 10 -2.48 -14.09 4.63
CA ALA A 10 -1.68 -14.20 3.42
C ALA A 10 -1.37 -12.82 2.84
N GLU A 11 -0.16 -12.66 2.31
CA GLU A 11 0.20 -11.48 1.53
C GLU A 11 -0.46 -11.57 0.14
N GLU A 12 -1.09 -10.49 -0.27
CA GLU A 12 -1.66 -10.28 -1.60
C GLU A 12 -0.87 -9.19 -2.32
N ARG A 13 -0.87 -9.22 -3.65
CA ARG A 13 -0.21 -8.19 -4.48
C ARG A 13 -1.19 -7.64 -5.49
N VAL A 14 -1.21 -6.32 -5.62
CA VAL A 14 -2.01 -5.61 -6.63
C VAL A 14 -1.16 -4.58 -7.35
N ARG A 15 -1.58 -4.22 -8.56
CA ARG A 15 -0.98 -3.18 -9.40
C ARG A 15 -2.01 -2.13 -9.74
N GLY A 16 -1.62 -0.87 -9.71
CA GLY A 16 -2.52 0.23 -10.06
C GLY A 16 -1.82 1.58 -10.07
N VAL A 17 -2.56 2.60 -10.48
CA VAL A 17 -2.11 4.00 -10.45
C VAL A 17 -2.51 4.58 -9.11
N VAL A 18 -1.59 5.27 -8.43
CA VAL A 18 -1.90 6.02 -7.21
C VAL A 18 -2.82 7.19 -7.59
N ILE A 19 -3.94 7.35 -6.89
CA ILE A 19 -4.91 8.43 -7.16
C ILE A 19 -5.20 9.32 -5.95
N ASP A 20 -4.69 8.93 -4.78
CA ASP A 20 -4.83 9.68 -3.53
C ASP A 20 -3.69 9.31 -2.57
N VAL A 21 -3.21 10.28 -1.80
CA VAL A 21 -2.11 10.13 -0.84
C VAL A 21 -2.38 10.99 0.40
N THR A 22 -2.67 10.33 1.52
CA THR A 22 -2.85 10.94 2.84
C THR A 22 -1.55 10.85 3.64
N SER A 23 -1.17 11.94 4.30
CA SER A 23 0.13 12.07 4.97
C SER A 23 0.08 13.03 6.15
N SER A 24 0.71 12.69 7.27
CA SER A 24 0.91 13.58 8.43
C SER A 24 2.27 14.30 8.41
N GLY A 25 2.73 14.68 7.22
CA GLY A 25 3.97 15.43 7.03
C GLY A 25 4.66 15.09 5.72
N VAL A 26 5.93 15.50 5.60
CA VAL A 26 6.71 15.30 4.36
C VAL A 26 7.26 13.88 4.25
N LEU A 27 7.41 13.17 5.38
CA LEU A 27 8.08 11.86 5.43
C LEU A 27 7.13 10.69 5.68
N VAL A 28 5.94 10.94 6.25
CA VAL A 28 5.04 9.88 6.70
C VAL A 28 3.83 9.80 5.77
N THR A 29 3.70 8.68 5.08
CA THR A 29 2.49 8.32 4.32
C THR A 29 1.60 7.47 5.23
N GLU A 30 0.35 7.87 5.38
CA GLU A 30 -0.63 7.18 6.22
C GLU A 30 -1.52 6.27 5.40
N GLU A 31 -2.01 6.78 4.27
CA GLU A 31 -2.89 6.04 3.38
C GLU A 31 -2.60 6.37 1.92
N ILE A 32 -2.90 5.40 1.05
CA ILE A 32 -2.94 5.61 -0.39
C ILE A 32 -4.20 5.00 -0.98
N ALA A 33 -4.69 5.56 -2.07
CA ALA A 33 -5.69 4.92 -2.92
C ALA A 33 -5.06 4.56 -4.27
N LEU A 34 -5.29 3.33 -4.72
CA LEU A 34 -4.93 2.88 -6.05
C LEU A 34 -6.20 2.70 -6.89
N ARG A 35 -6.11 3.09 -8.17
CA ARG A 35 -7.01 2.62 -9.21
C ARG A 35 -6.38 1.45 -9.95
N THR A 36 -7.00 0.29 -9.87
CA THR A 36 -6.56 -0.93 -10.56
C THR A 36 -6.99 -0.93 -12.03
N SER A 37 -6.45 -1.85 -12.82
CA SER A 37 -6.72 -1.94 -14.27
C SER A 37 -8.16 -2.32 -14.62
N ASP A 38 -8.86 -2.99 -13.71
CA ASP A 38 -10.29 -3.28 -13.81
C ASP A 38 -11.18 -2.09 -13.39
N GLY A 39 -10.56 -0.96 -13.03
CA GLY A 39 -11.24 0.27 -12.61
C GLY A 39 -11.64 0.31 -11.14
N ALA A 40 -11.36 -0.73 -10.36
CA ALA A 40 -11.63 -0.70 -8.93
C ALA A 40 -10.73 0.31 -8.20
N VAL A 41 -11.23 0.88 -7.11
CA VAL A 41 -10.47 1.76 -6.23
C VAL A 41 -10.23 1.03 -4.92
N MET A 42 -8.96 0.83 -4.58
CA MET A 42 -8.53 0.15 -3.35
C MET A 42 -7.79 1.14 -2.46
N ARG A 43 -8.18 1.23 -1.19
CA ARG A 43 -7.51 2.07 -0.19
C ARG A 43 -6.67 1.21 0.73
N PHE A 44 -5.44 1.66 0.97
CA PHE A 44 -4.48 0.97 1.81
C PHE A 44 -4.02 1.88 2.94
N ILE A 45 -4.04 1.34 4.15
CA ILE A 45 -3.31 1.90 5.29
C ILE A 45 -1.85 1.51 5.11
N VAL A 46 -0.93 2.48 5.14
CA VAL A 46 0.49 2.19 5.01
C VAL A 46 1.01 1.65 6.34
N GLY A 47 1.31 0.36 6.35
CA GLY A 47 1.84 -0.31 7.52
C GLY A 47 3.26 0.15 7.87
N GLY A 48 3.63 0.01 9.14
CA GLY A 48 4.98 0.37 9.61
C GLY A 48 6.11 -0.45 8.96
N GLU A 49 5.79 -1.59 8.34
CA GLU A 49 6.74 -2.38 7.54
C GLU A 49 7.12 -1.65 6.24
N ALA A 50 6.15 -1.08 5.52
CA ALA A 50 6.41 -0.30 4.32
C ALA A 50 7.26 0.94 4.64
N GLN A 51 6.96 1.61 5.76
CA GLN A 51 7.70 2.79 6.24
C GLN A 51 9.14 2.49 6.66
N ARG A 52 9.45 1.24 7.06
CA ARG A 52 10.80 0.82 7.48
C ARG A 52 11.56 0.09 6.37
N SER A 53 10.96 -0.07 5.18
CA SER A 53 11.63 -0.68 4.05
C SER A 53 12.77 0.21 3.53
N ALA A 54 13.73 -0.40 2.83
CA ALA A 54 14.85 0.33 2.22
C ALA A 54 14.39 1.42 1.24
N HIS A 55 13.21 1.26 0.65
CA HIS A 55 12.57 2.20 -0.26
C HIS A 55 11.26 2.68 0.35
N ALA A 56 11.34 3.34 1.50
CA ALA A 56 10.18 3.84 2.21
C ALA A 56 9.33 4.77 1.30
N PRO A 57 8.01 4.57 1.21
CA PRO A 57 7.16 5.32 0.31
C PRO A 57 6.87 6.71 0.89
N SER A 58 7.66 7.71 0.46
CA SER A 58 7.43 9.09 0.88
C SER A 58 6.19 9.68 0.18
N PRO A 59 5.44 10.58 0.85
CA PRO A 59 4.31 11.26 0.23
C PRO A 59 4.67 12.01 -1.05
N GLY A 60 5.85 12.62 -1.10
CA GLY A 60 6.33 13.33 -2.29
C GLY A 60 6.57 12.39 -3.47
N HIS A 61 7.22 11.24 -3.21
CA HIS A 61 7.48 10.24 -4.23
C HIS A 61 6.18 9.67 -4.81
N LEU A 62 5.24 9.27 -3.95
CA LEU A 62 3.94 8.73 -4.37
C LEU A 62 3.09 9.74 -5.15
N ARG A 63 3.17 11.03 -4.79
CA ARG A 63 2.49 12.09 -5.54
C ARG A 63 3.08 12.29 -6.94
N SER A 64 4.38 12.03 -7.14
CA SER A 64 4.96 12.00 -8.50
C SER A 64 4.28 10.94 -9.34
N HIS A 65 4.23 9.69 -8.84
CA HIS A 65 3.53 8.59 -9.53
C HIS A 65 2.06 8.92 -9.85
N MET A 66 1.37 9.59 -8.92
CA MET A 66 -0.01 10.03 -9.12
C MET A 66 -0.16 11.05 -10.26
N VAL A 67 0.78 11.99 -10.38
CA VAL A 67 0.77 13.01 -11.44
C VAL A 67 1.16 12.41 -12.79
N ASP A 68 2.19 11.56 -12.79
CA ASP A 68 2.73 10.94 -14.00
C ASP A 68 1.83 9.80 -14.52
N GLY A 69 0.93 9.30 -13.67
CA GLY A 69 0.09 8.13 -13.98
C GLY A 69 0.87 6.83 -14.00
N THR A 70 2.07 6.82 -13.41
CA THR A 70 2.95 5.65 -13.35
C THR A 70 2.35 4.62 -12.40
N LEU A 71 2.55 3.36 -12.76
CA LEU A 71 1.99 2.23 -12.04
C LEU A 71 2.91 1.83 -10.89
N VAL A 72 2.29 1.42 -9.79
CA VAL A 72 2.98 0.89 -8.62
C VAL A 72 2.43 -0.49 -8.27
N HIS A 73 3.27 -1.29 -7.64
CA HIS A 73 2.87 -2.54 -7.02
C HIS A 73 2.74 -2.37 -5.51
N VAL A 74 1.60 -2.80 -4.97
CA VAL A 74 1.36 -2.83 -3.53
C VAL A 74 1.25 -4.28 -3.09
N THR A 75 2.20 -4.70 -2.25
CA THR A 75 2.05 -5.94 -1.47
C THR A 75 1.35 -5.56 -0.16
N PHE A 76 0.23 -6.22 0.14
CA PHE A 76 -0.61 -5.91 1.29
C PHE A 76 -1.10 -7.16 1.99
N ARG A 77 -1.65 -6.97 3.18
CA ARG A 77 -2.35 -8.00 3.95
C ARG A 77 -3.71 -7.49 4.37
N ARG A 78 -4.69 -8.38 4.45
CA ARG A 78 -6.00 -8.06 5.03
C ARG A 78 -5.95 -8.24 6.54
N GLU A 79 -6.20 -7.15 7.26
CA GLU A 79 -6.21 -7.14 8.73
C GLU A 79 -7.48 -6.47 9.22
N SER A 80 -8.33 -7.23 9.94
CA SER A 80 -9.55 -6.69 10.55
C SER A 80 -10.44 -5.90 9.57
N GLY A 81 -10.51 -6.33 8.30
CA GLY A 81 -11.29 -5.68 7.25
C GLY A 81 -10.57 -4.54 6.50
N SER A 82 -9.35 -4.16 6.92
CA SER A 82 -8.53 -3.15 6.26
C SER A 82 -7.47 -3.78 5.37
N LEU A 83 -7.04 -3.06 4.32
CA LEU A 83 -5.89 -3.44 3.52
C LEU A 83 -4.66 -2.71 4.07
N VAL A 84 -3.71 -3.46 4.60
CA VAL A 84 -2.47 -2.91 5.17
C VAL A 84 -1.35 -3.12 4.16
N ALA A 85 -0.85 -2.04 3.57
CA ALA A 85 0.29 -2.08 2.66
C ALA A 85 1.58 -2.40 3.45
N LEU A 86 2.25 -3.47 3.05
CA LEU A 86 3.50 -3.93 3.63
C LEU A 86 4.70 -3.45 2.80
N ARG A 87 4.53 -3.33 1.48
CA ARG A 87 5.51 -2.77 0.54
C ARG A 87 4.79 -2.05 -0.59
N ILE A 88 5.39 -0.96 -1.04
CA ILE A 88 4.97 -0.19 -2.21
C ILE A 88 6.23 -0.03 -3.08
N GLU A 89 6.16 -0.57 -4.29
CA GLU A 89 7.30 -0.66 -5.20
C GLU A 89 6.92 -0.01 -6.53
N ASP A 90 7.85 0.76 -7.09
CA ASP A 90 7.72 1.35 -8.41
C ASP A 90 7.69 0.22 -9.46
N GLU A 91 6.91 0.40 -10.53
CA GLU A 91 7.07 -0.46 -11.69
C GLU A 91 8.31 -0.03 -12.50
N PRO A 92 9.21 -0.98 -12.83
CA PRO A 92 10.42 -0.70 -13.61
C PRO A 92 10.15 -0.33 -15.07
#